data_AF-A0AA39M4K8-F1
#
_entry.id   AF-A0AA39M4K8-F1
#
_cell.length_a   1.000
_cell.length_b   1.000
_cell.length_c   1.000
_cell.angle_alpha   90.00
_cell.angle_beta   90.00
_cell.angle_gamma   90.00
#
_symmetry.space_group_name_H-M   'P 1'
#
loop_
_entity.id
_entity.type
_entity.pdbx_description
1 polymer ?
#
loop_
_entity_poly.entity_id
_entity_poly.type
_entity_poly.pdbx_seq_one_letter_code
_entity_poly.pdbx_strand_id
1 'polypeptide(L)'
;MPKCGHSLCDACEVKISVEDPIQKKKTLTCPVCREGVELKIDEYLPVNWALKGQFYDLPTLYDRGGSAKRSKHSLECSSCNEPLSEKNTFDCEFCSGRDQKIEVLICAVCVVDYHVEHITSVKRVSFADPEYKKGKTGGISRDPEEQRREKATMASTLMKVNKEFDVFFGGLEKDYERVYSRLEKLGGECLMTQKVTDKESEELMKDDSVIKKKLEKLSKWKTTFRNISQLNNDE
;
A
#
# COMPACT_ATOMS: atom_id res chain seq x y z
N MET A 1 -9.80 -30.83 -41.67
CA MET A 1 -9.29 -31.82 -40.73
C MET A 1 -8.80 -33.01 -41.52
N PRO A 2 -7.56 -33.49 -41.32
CA PRO A 2 -7.11 -34.76 -41.88
C PRO A 2 -7.96 -35.91 -41.33
N LYS A 3 -7.99 -37.04 -42.05
CA LYS A 3 -8.80 -38.22 -41.65
C LYS A 3 -8.48 -38.72 -40.23
N CYS A 4 -7.26 -38.48 -39.77
CA CYS A 4 -6.80 -38.86 -38.43
C CYS A 4 -7.39 -38.04 -37.27
N GLY A 5 -8.17 -36.98 -37.54
CA GLY A 5 -8.84 -36.19 -36.51
C GLY A 5 -8.00 -35.11 -35.81
N HIS A 6 -6.69 -35.03 -36.08
CA HIS A 6 -5.84 -33.95 -35.56
C HIS A 6 -6.11 -32.61 -36.27
N SER A 7 -5.98 -31.49 -35.57
CA SER A 7 -6.16 -30.15 -36.17
C SER A 7 -4.81 -29.47 -36.43
N LEU A 8 -4.74 -28.69 -37.50
CA LEU A 8 -3.59 -27.87 -37.92
C LEU A 8 -4.08 -26.44 -38.17
N CYS A 9 -3.23 -25.44 -37.96
CA CYS A 9 -3.54 -24.07 -38.38
C CYS A 9 -3.21 -23.86 -39.86
N ASP A 10 -3.89 -22.90 -40.50
CA ASP A 10 -3.75 -22.60 -41.93
C ASP A 10 -2.28 -22.35 -42.34
N ALA A 11 -1.51 -21.68 -41.49
CA ALA A 11 -0.09 -21.41 -41.74
C ALA A 11 0.78 -22.68 -41.73
N CYS A 12 0.46 -23.64 -40.86
CA CYS A 12 1.16 -24.92 -40.81
C CYS A 12 0.77 -25.83 -41.97
N GLU A 13 -0.49 -25.77 -42.43
CA GLU A 13 -0.96 -26.53 -43.60
C GLU A 13 -0.11 -26.23 -44.84
N VAL A 14 0.13 -24.95 -45.14
CA VAL A 14 0.95 -24.51 -46.28
C VAL A 14 2.41 -24.97 -46.15
N LYS A 15 2.96 -24.97 -44.94
CA LYS A 15 4.38 -25.32 -44.72
C LYS A 15 4.66 -26.81 -44.87
N ILE A 16 3.68 -27.66 -44.58
CA ILE A 16 3.86 -29.12 -44.60
C ILE A 16 3.28 -29.77 -45.85
N SER A 17 2.56 -29.01 -46.69
CA SER A 17 2.07 -29.50 -47.98
C SER A 17 3.21 -29.67 -48.98
N VAL A 18 3.23 -30.82 -49.65
CA VAL A 18 4.12 -31.10 -50.77
C VAL A 18 3.29 -31.12 -52.04
N GLU A 19 3.60 -30.23 -52.99
CA GLU A 19 2.85 -30.10 -54.25
C GLU A 19 3.43 -31.00 -55.35
N ASP A 20 2.54 -31.68 -56.08
CA ASP A 20 2.84 -32.36 -57.34
C ASP A 20 2.19 -31.56 -58.49
N PRO A 21 2.98 -30.74 -59.21
CA PRO A 21 2.46 -29.88 -60.28
C PRO A 21 1.98 -30.69 -61.50
N ILE A 22 2.45 -31.92 -61.69
CA ILE A 22 2.08 -32.77 -62.83
C ILE A 22 0.65 -33.30 -62.61
N GLN A 23 0.37 -33.77 -61.40
CA GLN A 23 -0.95 -34.31 -61.04
C GLN A 23 -1.95 -33.24 -60.58
N LYS A 24 -1.51 -31.98 -60.42
CA LYS A 24 -2.29 -30.89 -59.84
C LYS A 24 -2.84 -31.23 -58.44
N LYS A 25 -2.03 -31.91 -57.64
CA LYS A 25 -2.37 -32.36 -56.28
C LYS A 25 -1.36 -31.85 -55.28
N LYS A 26 -1.75 -31.80 -54.01
CA LYS A 26 -0.84 -31.64 -52.88
C LYS A 26 -1.09 -32.72 -51.84
N THR A 27 -0.03 -33.15 -51.19
CA THR A 27 -0.08 -34.15 -50.12
C THR A 27 0.35 -33.53 -48.81
N LEU A 28 -0.42 -33.80 -47.75
CA LEU A 28 -0.10 -33.38 -46.39
C LEU A 28 0.09 -34.61 -45.50
N THR A 29 1.16 -34.64 -44.73
CA THR A 29 1.41 -35.70 -43.74
C THR A 29 1.17 -35.16 -42.33
N CYS A 30 0.28 -35.80 -41.58
CA CYS A 30 0.02 -35.40 -40.20
C CYS A 30 1.31 -35.55 -39.35
N PRO A 31 1.80 -34.50 -38.66
CA PRO A 31 3.02 -34.59 -37.87
C PRO A 31 2.87 -35.50 -36.63
N VAL A 32 1.64 -35.77 -36.19
CA VAL A 32 1.35 -36.60 -35.01
C VAL A 32 1.31 -38.08 -35.37
N CYS A 33 0.42 -38.47 -36.29
CA CYS A 33 0.19 -39.89 -36.61
C CYS A 33 0.79 -40.35 -37.95
N ARG A 34 1.39 -39.42 -38.72
CA ARG A 34 1.98 -39.67 -40.05
C ARG A 34 1.00 -40.14 -41.13
N GLU A 35 -0.30 -40.06 -40.88
CA GLU A 35 -1.31 -40.34 -41.91
C GLU A 35 -1.29 -39.25 -42.99
N GLY A 36 -1.29 -39.67 -44.26
CA GLY A 36 -1.26 -38.79 -45.43
C GLY A 36 -2.65 -38.46 -45.95
N VAL A 37 -2.83 -37.23 -46.42
CA VAL A 37 -4.05 -36.77 -47.11
C VAL A 37 -3.68 -36.12 -48.43
N GLU A 38 -4.29 -36.58 -49.52
CA GLU A 38 -4.19 -35.94 -50.85
C GLU A 38 -5.34 -34.97 -51.05
N LEU A 39 -5.03 -33.75 -51.49
CA LEU A 39 -5.96 -32.69 -51.83
C LEU A 39 -5.63 -32.12 -53.22
N LYS A 40 -6.55 -31.38 -53.84
CA LYS A 40 -6.20 -30.52 -54.98
C LYS A 40 -5.33 -29.34 -54.51
N ILE A 41 -4.52 -28.75 -55.39
CA ILE A 41 -3.62 -27.63 -55.04
C ILE A 41 -4.40 -26.48 -54.35
N ASP A 42 -5.57 -26.12 -54.87
CA ASP A 42 -6.42 -25.03 -54.34
C ASP A 42 -7.41 -25.48 -53.23
N GLU A 43 -7.37 -26.75 -52.82
CA GLU A 43 -8.26 -27.29 -51.79
C GLU A 43 -7.59 -27.24 -50.41
N TYR A 44 -8.37 -26.95 -49.38
CA TYR A 44 -7.88 -26.83 -48.01
C TYR A 44 -8.50 -27.89 -47.11
N LEU A 45 -7.82 -28.25 -46.04
CA LEU A 45 -8.40 -29.09 -45.00
C LEU A 45 -9.66 -28.43 -44.42
N PRO A 46 -10.75 -29.18 -44.14
CA PRO A 46 -11.94 -28.63 -43.52
C PRO A 46 -11.65 -27.88 -42.20
N VAL A 47 -12.19 -26.67 -42.07
CA VAL A 47 -11.99 -25.84 -40.87
C VAL A 47 -12.68 -26.49 -39.66
N ASN A 48 -11.94 -26.65 -38.56
CA ASN A 48 -12.52 -27.10 -37.30
C ASN A 48 -13.17 -25.91 -36.56
N TRP A 49 -14.45 -25.69 -36.84
CA TRP A 49 -15.24 -24.59 -36.26
C TRP A 49 -15.37 -24.66 -34.74
N ALA A 50 -15.31 -25.86 -34.15
CA ALA A 50 -15.37 -26.04 -32.70
C ALA A 50 -14.15 -25.43 -31.98
N LEU A 51 -12.97 -25.49 -32.61
CA LEU A 51 -11.76 -24.85 -32.09
C LEU A 51 -11.70 -23.36 -32.44
N LYS A 52 -12.20 -22.97 -33.62
CA LYS A 52 -12.15 -21.58 -34.09
C LYS A 52 -12.84 -20.60 -33.12
N GLY A 53 -13.96 -21.00 -32.53
CA GLY A 53 -14.70 -20.21 -31.54
C GLY A 53 -13.94 -19.95 -30.23
N GLN A 54 -13.02 -20.84 -29.84
CA GLN A 54 -12.26 -20.71 -28.59
C GLN A 54 -11.11 -19.69 -28.69
N PHE A 55 -10.65 -19.38 -29.90
CA PHE A 55 -9.56 -18.43 -30.14
C PHE A 55 -10.04 -16.99 -30.40
N TYR A 56 -11.33 -16.78 -30.68
CA TYR A 56 -11.88 -15.42 -30.86
C TYR A 56 -12.10 -14.66 -29.55
N ASP A 57 -12.21 -15.37 -28.42
CA ASP A 57 -12.27 -14.77 -27.09
C ASP A 57 -10.88 -14.57 -26.45
N LEU A 58 -9.82 -15.05 -27.10
CA LEU A 58 -8.45 -14.73 -26.70
C LEU A 58 -8.09 -13.36 -27.31
N PRO A 59 -7.72 -12.37 -26.48
CA PRO A 59 -7.28 -11.07 -26.97
C PRO A 59 -6.20 -11.26 -28.03
N THR A 60 -6.48 -10.79 -29.24
CA THR A 60 -5.59 -10.90 -30.39
C THR A 60 -4.22 -10.32 -30.04
N LEU A 61 -3.20 -11.17 -29.95
CA LEU A 61 -1.78 -10.83 -29.76
C LEU A 61 -1.20 -9.91 -30.88
N TYR A 62 -2.03 -9.45 -31.82
CA TYR A 62 -1.65 -8.60 -32.94
C TYR A 62 -1.92 -7.10 -32.73
N ASP A 63 -2.53 -6.69 -31.61
CA ASP A 63 -2.75 -5.27 -31.32
C ASP A 63 -1.53 -4.63 -30.61
N ARG A 64 -0.34 -4.76 -31.22
CA ARG A 64 0.94 -4.24 -30.70
C ARG A 64 1.22 -2.77 -31.08
N GLY A 65 0.25 -2.05 -31.66
CA GLY A 65 0.44 -0.68 -32.17
C GLY A 65 -0.27 0.43 -31.39
N GLY A 66 -1.26 0.10 -30.55
CA GLY A 66 -2.01 1.09 -29.79
C GLY A 66 -1.29 1.46 -28.51
N SER A 67 -0.71 2.66 -28.43
CA SER A 67 -0.22 3.26 -27.19
C SER A 67 -1.41 3.62 -26.27
N ALA A 68 -2.15 2.62 -25.81
CA ALA A 68 -3.13 2.78 -24.76
C ALA A 68 -2.35 3.12 -23.49
N LYS A 69 -2.63 4.31 -22.94
CA LYS A 69 -2.08 4.76 -21.66
C LYS A 69 -2.26 3.63 -20.64
N ARG A 70 -1.18 2.93 -20.30
CA ARG A 70 -1.16 1.92 -19.25
C ARG A 70 -1.78 2.56 -18.01
N SER A 71 -2.98 2.11 -17.62
CA SER A 71 -3.48 2.43 -16.29
C SER A 71 -2.45 1.88 -15.30
N LYS A 72 -2.13 2.65 -14.26
CA LYS A 72 -1.07 2.29 -13.26
C LYS A 72 -1.33 0.98 -12.49
N HIS A 73 -2.38 0.23 -12.85
CA HIS A 73 -2.85 -0.95 -12.14
C HIS A 73 -3.10 -2.14 -13.07
N SER A 74 -2.48 -2.18 -14.25
CA SER A 74 -2.53 -3.40 -15.05
C SER A 74 -1.79 -4.53 -14.33
N LEU A 75 -2.44 -5.67 -14.19
CA LEU A 75 -1.77 -6.90 -13.76
C LEU A 75 -0.85 -7.37 -14.90
N GLU A 76 0.32 -7.87 -14.57
CA GLU A 76 1.33 -8.33 -15.53
C GLU A 76 1.76 -9.75 -15.17
N CYS A 77 2.05 -10.56 -16.19
CA CYS A 77 2.54 -11.91 -16.01
C CYS A 77 3.96 -11.87 -15.46
N SER A 78 4.21 -12.55 -14.35
CA SER A 78 5.54 -12.59 -13.71
C SER A 78 6.62 -13.22 -14.59
N SER A 79 6.23 -14.07 -15.55
CA SER A 79 7.18 -14.82 -16.40
C SER A 79 7.49 -14.11 -17.72
N CYS A 80 6.50 -13.48 -18.37
CA CYS A 80 6.69 -12.82 -19.66
C CYS A 80 6.44 -11.30 -19.66
N ASN A 81 6.00 -10.73 -18.54
CA ASN A 81 5.64 -9.31 -18.36
C ASN A 81 4.53 -8.79 -19.30
N GLU A 82 3.80 -9.68 -19.96
CA GLU A 82 2.63 -9.31 -20.76
C GLU A 82 1.43 -9.02 -19.82
N PRO A 83 0.55 -8.07 -20.18
CA PRO A 83 -0.60 -7.71 -19.37
C PRO A 83 -1.58 -8.88 -19.23
N LEU A 84 -2.15 -9.03 -18.03
CA LEU A 84 -3.08 -10.08 -17.69
C LEU A 84 -4.53 -9.58 -17.73
N SER A 85 -5.43 -10.42 -18.23
CA SER A 85 -6.87 -10.24 -18.11
C SER A 85 -7.42 -11.19 -17.05
N GLU A 86 -8.55 -10.85 -16.45
CA GLU A 86 -9.20 -11.64 -15.39
C GLU A 86 -9.37 -13.12 -15.77
N LYS A 87 -9.79 -13.38 -17.01
CA LYS A 87 -10.00 -14.73 -17.55
C LYS A 87 -8.70 -15.50 -17.79
N ASN A 88 -7.57 -14.81 -17.92
CA ASN A 88 -6.27 -15.35 -18.26
C ASN A 88 -5.24 -15.14 -17.13
N THR A 89 -5.70 -15.08 -15.88
CA THR A 89 -4.83 -14.88 -14.70
C THR A 89 -4.86 -16.11 -13.82
N PHE A 90 -3.67 -16.64 -13.53
CA PHE A 90 -3.45 -17.80 -12.67
C PHE A 90 -2.41 -17.44 -11.62
N ASP A 91 -2.53 -18.02 -10.43
CA ASP A 91 -1.51 -17.96 -9.38
C ASP A 91 -0.77 -19.29 -9.31
N CYS A 92 0.53 -19.23 -9.08
CA CYS A 92 1.38 -20.42 -8.92
C CYS A 92 1.92 -20.50 -7.49
N GLU A 93 1.27 -21.29 -6.65
CA GLU A 93 1.60 -21.42 -5.21
C GLU A 93 3.04 -21.89 -4.98
N PHE A 94 3.55 -22.75 -5.87
CA PHE A 94 4.94 -23.22 -5.81
C PHE A 94 5.94 -22.07 -6.02
N CYS A 95 5.72 -21.23 -7.03
CA CYS A 95 6.56 -20.07 -7.30
C CYS A 95 6.41 -19.01 -6.21
N SER A 96 5.19 -18.75 -5.72
CA SER A 96 4.94 -17.84 -4.60
C SER A 96 5.73 -18.23 -3.35
N GLY A 97 5.73 -19.53 -3.00
CA GLY A 97 6.50 -20.05 -1.88
C GLY A 97 8.02 -19.98 -2.08
N ARG A 98 8.51 -20.28 -3.28
CA ARG A 98 9.94 -20.23 -3.63
C ARG A 98 10.48 -18.80 -3.61
N ASP A 99 9.71 -17.85 -4.14
CA ASP A 99 10.12 -16.45 -4.28
C ASP A 99 9.80 -15.58 -3.06
N GLN A 100 9.16 -16.14 -2.03
CA GLN A 100 8.65 -15.40 -0.86
C GLN A 100 7.71 -14.24 -1.25
N LYS A 101 6.90 -14.44 -2.29
CA LYS A 101 5.89 -13.47 -2.76
C LYS A 101 4.51 -13.87 -2.25
N ILE A 102 3.65 -12.87 -2.03
CA ILE A 102 2.25 -13.10 -1.63
C ILE A 102 1.49 -13.83 -2.75
N GLU A 103 1.75 -13.47 -4.00
CA GLU A 103 1.09 -14.04 -5.17
C GLU A 103 2.02 -13.96 -6.38
N VAL A 104 2.01 -14.97 -7.25
CA VAL A 104 2.79 -15.03 -8.50
C VAL A 104 1.84 -15.25 -9.66
N LEU A 105 1.43 -14.13 -10.26
CA LEU A 105 0.45 -14.09 -11.33
C LEU A 105 1.09 -14.45 -12.67
N ILE A 106 0.50 -15.41 -13.38
CA ILE A 106 0.96 -15.91 -14.68
C ILE A 106 -0.20 -16.03 -15.69
N CYS A 107 0.13 -15.91 -16.99
CA CYS A 107 -0.83 -16.09 -18.08
C CYS A 107 -0.97 -17.56 -18.48
N ALA A 108 -2.06 -17.97 -19.13
CA ALA A 108 -2.29 -19.36 -19.56
C ALA A 108 -1.15 -19.90 -20.44
N VAL A 109 -0.53 -19.06 -21.27
CA VAL A 109 0.61 -19.46 -22.11
C VAL A 109 1.79 -19.85 -21.22
N CYS A 110 2.11 -19.02 -20.22
CA CYS A 110 3.21 -19.32 -19.30
C CYS A 110 2.91 -20.52 -18.40
N VAL A 111 1.64 -20.80 -18.09
CA VAL A 111 1.27 -22.03 -17.36
C VAL A 111 1.79 -23.27 -18.10
N VAL A 112 1.60 -23.31 -19.41
CA VAL A 112 2.01 -24.44 -20.26
C VAL A 112 3.51 -24.42 -20.55
N ASP A 113 4.07 -23.25 -20.85
CA ASP A 113 5.44 -23.15 -21.34
C ASP A 113 6.49 -23.20 -20.22
N TYR A 114 6.21 -22.58 -19.07
CA TYR A 114 7.20 -22.38 -18.00
C TYR A 114 6.82 -23.02 -16.66
N HIS A 115 5.56 -23.37 -16.45
CA HIS A 115 5.07 -23.91 -15.17
C HIS A 115 4.56 -25.35 -15.29
N VAL A 116 4.90 -26.07 -16.37
CA VAL A 116 4.43 -27.45 -16.62
C VAL A 116 4.86 -28.43 -15.52
N GLU A 117 6.07 -28.27 -14.97
CA GLU A 117 6.63 -29.16 -13.94
C GLU A 117 5.86 -29.10 -12.62
N HIS A 118 5.22 -27.97 -12.32
CA HIS A 118 4.42 -27.73 -11.11
C HIS A 118 3.03 -27.21 -11.45
N ILE A 119 2.46 -27.68 -12.56
CA ILE A 119 1.12 -27.29 -13.04
C ILE A 119 0.02 -27.62 -12.02
N THR A 120 0.23 -28.63 -11.18
CA THR A 120 -0.67 -29.01 -10.08
C THR A 120 -0.74 -27.96 -8.97
N SER A 121 0.25 -27.07 -8.88
CA SER A 121 0.29 -25.93 -7.97
C SER A 121 -0.21 -24.63 -8.61
N VAL A 122 -0.71 -24.68 -9.86
CA VAL A 122 -1.28 -23.53 -10.55
C VAL A 122 -2.79 -23.52 -10.38
N LYS A 123 -3.34 -22.42 -9.88
CA LYS A 123 -4.78 -22.22 -9.68
C LYS A 123 -5.25 -20.97 -10.41
N ARG A 124 -6.50 -20.97 -10.88
CA ARG A 124 -7.11 -19.76 -11.43
C ARG A 124 -7.36 -18.77 -10.30
N VAL A 125 -7.00 -17.50 -10.50
CA VAL A 125 -7.23 -16.44 -9.51
C VAL A 125 -8.70 -16.08 -9.45
N SER A 126 -9.22 -15.89 -8.24
CA SER A 126 -10.53 -15.29 -7.99
C SER A 126 -10.35 -13.83 -7.58
N PHE A 127 -11.00 -12.93 -8.31
CA PHE A 127 -10.92 -11.50 -8.01
C PHE A 127 -11.96 -11.13 -6.97
N ALA A 128 -11.51 -10.48 -5.90
CA ALA A 128 -12.41 -9.99 -4.86
C ALA A 128 -13.37 -8.93 -5.42
N ASP A 129 -14.65 -9.15 -5.21
CA ASP A 129 -15.70 -8.20 -5.56
C ASP A 129 -15.59 -6.92 -4.67
N PRO A 130 -16.18 -5.80 -5.11
CA PRO A 130 -16.13 -4.54 -4.36
C PRO A 130 -16.72 -4.62 -2.94
N GLU A 131 -17.74 -5.45 -2.71
CA GLU A 131 -18.37 -5.59 -1.39
C GLU A 131 -17.46 -6.35 -0.43
N TYR A 132 -16.83 -7.44 -0.90
CA TYR A 132 -15.82 -8.19 -0.15
C TYR A 132 -14.63 -7.30 0.22
N LYS A 133 -14.12 -6.51 -0.73
CA LYS A 133 -13.04 -5.54 -0.47
C LYS A 133 -13.48 -4.55 0.60
N LYS A 134 -14.66 -3.94 0.45
CA LYS A 134 -15.20 -2.98 1.41
C LYS A 134 -15.42 -3.60 2.79
N GLY A 135 -15.90 -4.84 2.88
CA GLY A 135 -16.08 -5.56 4.14
C GLY A 135 -14.75 -5.85 4.85
N LYS A 136 -13.72 -6.26 4.10
CA LYS A 136 -12.39 -6.55 4.65
C LYS A 136 -11.59 -5.29 5.01
N THR A 137 -11.66 -4.23 4.22
CA THR A 137 -10.90 -3.00 4.46
C THR A 137 -11.65 -1.97 5.31
N GLY A 138 -12.98 -2.07 5.38
CA GLY A 138 -13.84 -1.08 6.03
C GLY A 138 -13.63 -0.95 7.53
N GLY A 139 -13.15 -2.00 8.21
CA GLY A 139 -12.80 -1.93 9.63
C GLY A 139 -11.40 -1.40 9.93
N ILE A 140 -10.52 -1.30 8.92
CA ILE A 140 -9.10 -0.97 9.12
C ILE A 140 -8.84 0.53 8.93
N SER A 141 -9.63 1.20 8.09
CA SER A 141 -9.50 2.64 7.91
C SER A 141 -10.32 3.36 8.98
N ARG A 142 -9.67 3.87 10.03
CA ARG A 142 -10.24 5.02 10.74
C ARG A 142 -10.54 6.11 9.70
N ASP A 143 -11.67 6.80 9.87
CA ASP A 143 -12.04 7.90 8.98
C ASP A 143 -10.87 8.91 8.96
N PRO A 144 -10.22 9.16 7.81
CA PRO A 144 -9.12 10.11 7.74
C PRO A 144 -9.54 11.51 8.21
N GLU A 145 -10.82 11.87 8.09
CA GLU A 145 -11.33 13.12 8.64
C GLU A 145 -11.42 13.09 10.17
N GLU A 146 -11.84 11.98 10.77
CA GLU A 146 -11.83 11.79 12.22
C GLU A 146 -10.41 11.92 12.78
N GLN A 147 -9.43 11.26 12.16
CA GLN A 147 -8.03 11.39 12.57
C GLN A 147 -7.51 12.83 12.44
N ARG A 148 -7.94 13.58 11.41
CA ARG A 148 -7.60 15.01 11.28
C ARG A 148 -8.25 15.85 12.38
N ARG A 149 -9.53 15.59 12.72
CA ARG A 149 -10.25 16.26 13.81
C ARG A 149 -9.59 16.02 15.16
N GLU A 150 -9.19 14.78 15.45
CA GLU A 150 -8.45 14.43 16.67
C GLU A 150 -7.11 15.18 16.75
N LYS A 151 -6.31 15.14 15.67
CA LYS A 151 -5.03 15.87 15.61
C LYS A 151 -5.20 17.38 15.82
N ALA A 152 -6.22 17.99 15.21
CA ALA A 152 -6.52 19.40 15.40
C ALA A 152 -6.92 19.72 16.86
N THR A 153 -7.69 18.84 17.48
CA THR A 153 -8.10 18.97 18.89
C THR A 153 -6.90 18.86 19.83
N MET A 154 -6.00 17.91 19.59
CA MET A 154 -4.75 17.78 20.33
C MET A 154 -3.85 19.01 20.18
N ALA A 155 -3.65 19.50 18.94
CA ALA A 155 -2.85 20.70 18.69
C ALA A 155 -3.42 21.94 19.39
N SER A 156 -4.74 22.13 19.35
CA SER A 156 -5.44 23.21 20.07
C SER A 156 -5.25 23.10 21.58
N THR A 157 -5.32 21.88 22.13
CA THR A 157 -5.12 21.63 23.56
C THR A 157 -3.68 21.92 23.99
N LEU A 158 -2.69 21.45 23.22
CA LEU A 158 -1.28 21.75 23.46
C LEU A 158 -0.99 23.26 23.44
N MET A 159 -1.59 23.98 22.48
CA MET A 159 -1.44 25.44 22.42
C MET A 159 -1.99 26.14 23.67
N LYS A 160 -3.15 25.70 24.18
CA LYS A 160 -3.73 26.25 25.43
C LYS A 160 -2.84 25.97 26.64
N VAL A 161 -2.34 24.73 26.75
CA VAL A 161 -1.45 24.32 27.84
C VAL A 161 -0.16 25.15 27.83
N ASN A 162 0.48 25.30 26.66
CA ASN A 162 1.69 26.12 26.53
C ASN A 162 1.44 27.58 26.93
N LYS A 163 0.32 28.16 26.49
CA LYS A 163 -0.05 29.53 26.88
C LYS A 163 -0.24 29.67 28.40
N GLU A 164 -0.86 28.70 29.06
CA GLU A 164 -0.99 28.71 30.52
C GLU A 164 0.36 28.60 31.23
N PHE A 165 1.28 27.79 30.71
CA PHE A 165 2.64 27.71 31.21
C PHE A 165 3.39 29.02 31.07
N ASP A 166 3.32 29.68 29.91
CA ASP A 166 3.98 30.96 29.66
C ASP A 166 3.49 32.03 30.64
N VAL A 167 2.16 32.13 30.83
CA VAL A 167 1.56 33.06 31.80
C VAL A 167 2.00 32.73 33.22
N PHE A 168 2.04 31.46 33.58
CA PHE A 168 2.43 31.03 34.92
C PHE A 168 3.91 31.34 35.22
N PHE A 169 4.82 30.94 34.33
CA PHE A 169 6.25 31.15 34.53
C PHE A 169 6.66 32.62 34.41
N GLY A 170 6.11 33.37 33.45
CA GLY A 170 6.33 34.82 33.38
C GLY A 170 5.80 35.56 34.61
N GLY A 171 4.69 35.09 35.19
CA GLY A 171 4.20 35.61 36.45
C GLY A 171 5.04 35.22 37.67
N LEU A 172 5.73 34.08 37.63
CA LEU A 172 6.62 33.62 38.70
C LEU A 172 7.95 34.38 38.66
N GLU A 173 8.51 34.58 37.47
CA GLU A 173 9.73 35.36 37.24
C GLU A 173 9.59 36.80 37.76
N LYS A 174 8.49 37.49 37.43
CA LYS A 174 8.20 38.83 37.95
C LYS A 174 8.11 38.91 39.48
N ASP A 175 7.60 37.86 40.12
CA ASP A 175 7.54 37.82 41.59
C ASP A 175 8.93 37.65 42.18
N TYR A 176 9.78 36.80 41.58
CA TYR A 176 11.19 36.69 41.97
C TYR A 176 11.95 38.01 41.76
N GLU A 177 11.82 38.63 40.60
CA GLU A 177 12.45 39.93 40.31
C GLU A 177 12.05 41.00 41.33
N ARG A 178 10.78 41.03 41.75
CA ARG A 178 10.30 41.93 42.80
C ARG A 178 11.00 41.69 44.13
N VAL A 179 11.10 40.42 44.55
CA VAL A 179 11.79 40.03 45.79
C VAL A 179 13.27 40.42 45.72
N TYR A 180 13.96 40.08 44.63
CA TYR A 180 15.38 40.43 44.45
C TYR A 180 15.62 41.93 44.42
N SER A 181 14.79 42.69 43.69
CA SER A 181 14.89 44.16 43.64
C SER A 181 14.69 44.81 45.02
N ARG A 182 13.78 44.25 45.85
CA ARG A 182 13.59 44.70 47.23
C ARG A 182 14.80 44.37 48.10
N LEU A 183 15.32 43.15 48.03
CA LEU A 183 16.52 42.73 48.76
C LEU A 183 17.75 43.56 48.39
N GLU A 184 17.94 43.88 47.10
CA GLU A 184 19.04 44.71 46.63
C GLU A 184 18.96 46.13 47.21
N LYS A 185 17.76 46.74 47.20
CA LYS A 185 17.54 48.05 47.84
C LYS A 185 17.86 48.03 49.34
N LEU A 186 17.41 46.98 50.04
CA LEU A 186 17.69 46.80 51.46
C LEU A 186 19.19 46.62 51.75
N GLY A 187 19.93 45.97 50.86
CA GLY A 187 21.37 45.77 51.00
C GLY A 187 22.20 47.02 50.66
N GLY A 188 21.68 47.90 49.79
CA GLY A 188 22.37 49.12 49.35
C GLY A 188 22.19 50.33 50.27
N GLU A 189 21.12 50.41 51.05
CA GLU A 189 20.84 51.56 51.91
C GLU A 189 21.53 51.45 53.28
N CYS A 190 22.53 52.31 53.53
CA CYS A 190 23.40 52.23 54.72
C CYS A 190 22.75 52.76 56.02
N LEU A 191 21.59 53.41 55.95
CA LEU A 191 20.92 54.01 57.11
C LEU A 191 19.40 53.78 57.05
N MET A 192 18.96 52.58 57.42
CA MET A 192 17.54 52.29 57.64
C MET A 192 17.22 52.19 59.14
N THR A 193 16.05 52.71 59.53
CA THR A 193 15.54 52.49 60.89
C THR A 193 14.98 51.08 61.03
N GLN A 194 15.04 50.51 62.24
CA GLN A 194 14.48 49.18 62.54
C GLN A 194 13.04 49.03 62.07
N LYS A 195 12.19 50.04 62.28
CA LYS A 195 10.79 50.03 61.86
C LYS A 195 10.61 49.87 60.34
N VAL A 196 11.51 50.46 59.53
CA VAL A 196 11.48 50.30 58.07
C VAL A 196 11.93 48.89 57.69
N THR A 197 13.00 48.39 58.31
CA THR A 197 13.49 47.02 58.10
C THR A 197 12.42 45.98 58.42
N ASP A 198 11.73 46.11 59.56
CA ASP A 198 10.69 45.18 59.98
C ASP A 198 9.52 45.16 58.97
N LYS A 199 9.09 46.35 58.52
CA LYS A 199 8.03 46.47 57.53
C LYS A 199 8.41 45.85 56.17
N GLU A 200 9.62 46.11 55.68
CA GLU A 200 10.08 45.52 54.42
C GLU A 200 10.28 44.00 54.53
N SER A 201 10.72 43.51 55.70
CA SER A 201 10.77 42.08 56.00
C SER A 201 9.38 41.43 55.94
N GLU A 202 8.36 42.05 56.55
CA GLU A 202 6.98 41.56 56.45
C GLU A 202 6.47 41.49 55.00
N GLU A 203 6.79 42.50 54.19
CA GLU A 203 6.42 42.54 52.78
C GLU A 203 7.14 41.45 51.95
N LEU A 204 8.43 41.22 52.21
CA LEU A 204 9.19 40.12 51.60
C LEU A 204 8.63 38.75 51.99
N MET A 205 8.20 38.55 53.23
CA MET A 205 7.57 37.31 53.67
C MET A 205 6.23 37.07 52.95
N LYS A 206 5.47 38.13 52.66
CA LYS A 206 4.24 38.02 51.86
C LYS A 206 4.54 37.59 50.43
N ASP A 207 5.53 38.22 49.78
CA ASP A 207 5.94 37.85 48.42
C ASP A 207 6.47 36.39 48.36
N ASP A 208 7.31 35.99 49.32
CA ASP A 208 7.80 34.59 49.43
C ASP A 208 6.66 33.58 49.61
N SER A 209 5.64 33.93 50.40
CA SER A 209 4.43 33.09 50.54
C SER A 209 3.70 32.90 49.21
N VAL A 210 3.60 33.96 48.37
CA VAL A 210 3.00 33.87 47.03
C VAL A 210 3.81 32.96 46.12
N ILE A 211 5.14 33.10 46.11
CA ILE A 211 6.05 32.25 45.33
C ILE A 211 5.91 30.78 45.76
N LYS A 212 5.93 30.49 47.06
CA LYS A 212 5.76 29.13 47.59
C LYS A 212 4.45 28.49 47.13
N LYS A 213 3.32 29.22 47.21
CA LYS A 213 2.03 28.73 46.71
C LYS A 213 2.05 28.42 45.22
N LYS A 214 2.73 29.23 44.40
CA LYS A 214 2.91 28.95 42.98
C LYS A 214 3.77 27.69 42.77
N LEU A 215 4.88 27.53 43.49
CA LEU A 215 5.72 26.34 43.41
C LEU A 215 4.99 25.06 43.81
N GLU A 216 4.12 25.11 44.83
CA GLU A 216 3.23 24.00 45.19
C GLU A 216 2.22 23.66 44.09
N LYS A 217 1.67 24.68 43.42
CA LYS A 217 0.81 24.45 42.24
C LYS A 217 1.58 23.74 41.12
N LEU A 218 2.82 24.17 40.87
CA LEU A 218 3.70 23.55 39.87
C LEU A 218 4.05 22.10 40.22
N SER A 219 4.29 21.78 41.50
CA SER A 219 4.58 20.41 41.93
C SER A 219 3.38 19.48 41.71
N LYS A 220 2.16 19.96 41.98
CA LYS A 220 0.92 19.23 41.66
C LYS A 220 0.80 18.95 40.17
N TRP A 221 1.04 19.94 39.31
CA TRP A 221 1.04 19.76 37.86
C TRP A 221 2.07 18.73 37.41
N LYS A 222 3.31 18.76 37.92
CA LYS A 222 4.34 17.77 37.59
C LYS A 222 3.89 16.34 37.87
N THR A 223 3.21 16.10 38.99
CA THR A 223 2.67 14.77 39.32
C THR A 223 1.56 14.35 38.35
N THR A 224 0.64 15.25 38.00
CA THR A 224 -0.41 14.96 37.02
C THR A 224 0.16 14.58 35.65
N PHE A 225 1.14 15.34 35.14
CA PHE A 225 1.78 15.03 33.86
C PHE A 225 2.57 13.72 33.88
N ARG A 226 3.25 13.39 35.00
CA ARG A 226 3.93 12.11 35.15
C ARG A 226 2.96 10.94 35.08
N ASN A 227 1.83 11.02 35.76
CA ASN A 227 0.82 9.96 35.73
C ASN A 227 0.25 9.75 34.32
N ILE A 228 0.03 10.83 33.56
CA ILE A 228 -0.40 10.75 32.16
C ILE A 228 0.67 10.05 31.30
N SER A 229 1.95 10.37 31.50
CA SER A 229 3.04 9.74 30.72
C SER A 229 3.20 8.25 31.01
N GLN A 230 2.85 7.79 32.21
CA GLN A 230 2.93 6.37 32.58
C GLN A 230 1.81 5.55 31.93
N LEU A 231 0.59 6.10 31.86
CA LEU A 231 -0.56 5.44 31.22
C LEU A 231 -0.33 5.13 29.73
N ASN A 232 0.47 5.94 29.04
CA ASN A 232 0.74 5.75 27.61
C ASN A 232 1.85 4.71 27.30
N ASN A 233 2.57 4.21 28.31
CA ASN A 233 3.67 3.25 28.11
C ASN A 233 3.24 1.79 28.40
N ASP A 234 2.03 1.58 28.92
CA ASP A 234 1.50 0.26 29.30
C ASP A 234 0.54 -0.34 28.22
N GLU A 235 0.37 0.34 27.07
CA GLU A 235 -0.35 -0.15 25.87
C GLU A 235 0.62 -0.60 24.76
#